data_AF-A0A7S1RJX0-F1
#
_entry.id   AF-A0A7S1RJX0-F1
#
_cell.length_a   1.000
_cell.length_b   1.000
_cell.length_c   1.000
_cell.angle_alpha   90.00
_cell.angle_beta   90.00
_cell.angle_gamma   90.00
#
_symmetry.space_group_name_H-M   'P 1'
#
loop_
_entity.id
_entity.type
_entity.pdbx_description
1 polymer ?
#
loop_
_entity_poly.entity_id
_entity_poly.type
_entity_poly.pdbx_seq_one_letter_code
_entity_poly.pdbx_strand_id
1 'polypeptide(L)'
;SKFLLSMGPKGRFLLDEKDEAVRGCWIIKDGERLPEPEVKPPPPPPELKPSEEPEEAPVDPKKKAFRTSLRRSLAYAAGIAGLLSAGRLGGNVTALATTLSLACLVGSQVVAGVSAALHSP
;
A
#
# COMPACT_ATOMS: atom_id res chain seq x y z
N SER A 1 21.64 24.92 -5.36
CA SER A 1 22.23 25.55 -4.16
C SER A 1 21.31 25.56 -2.92
N LYS A 2 20.10 24.98 -2.96
CA LYS A 2 19.16 24.99 -1.80
C LYS A 2 19.71 24.33 -0.53
N PHE A 3 20.52 23.28 -0.68
CA PHE A 3 21.10 22.52 0.42
C PHE A 3 22.08 23.32 1.29
N LEU A 4 23.02 24.06 0.67
CA LEU A 4 23.99 24.87 1.43
C LEU A 4 23.32 26.06 2.15
N LEU A 5 22.23 26.58 1.58
CA LEU A 5 21.45 27.66 2.19
C LEU A 5 20.51 27.18 3.30
N SER A 6 20.24 25.88 3.40
CA SER A 6 19.41 25.30 4.47
C SER A 6 20.20 24.91 5.71
N MET A 7 21.54 24.90 5.65
CA MET A 7 22.41 24.50 6.77
C MET A 7 22.61 25.57 7.84
N GLY A 8 22.13 26.79 7.60
CA GLY A 8 22.32 27.92 8.48
C GLY A 8 21.20 28.94 8.37
N PRO A 9 21.26 30.02 9.17
CA PRO A 9 20.29 31.09 9.11
C PRO A 9 20.18 31.67 7.69
N LYS A 10 18.95 31.98 7.28
CA LYS A 10 18.60 32.38 5.91
C LYS A 10 19.58 33.43 5.36
N GLY A 11 20.24 33.08 4.25
CA GLY A 11 21.11 33.98 3.49
C GLY A 11 22.56 34.08 3.99
N ARG A 12 22.99 33.26 4.97
CA ARG A 12 24.39 33.16 5.37
C ARG A 12 24.93 31.74 5.20
N PHE A 13 26.19 31.63 4.80
CA PHE A 13 26.93 30.36 4.78
C PHE A 13 27.49 30.09 6.18
N LEU A 14 26.65 29.60 7.08
CA LEU A 14 27.05 29.11 8.39
C LEU A 14 26.48 27.71 8.59
N LEU A 15 27.22 26.89 9.33
CA LEU A 15 26.74 25.60 9.84
C LEU A 15 26.08 25.84 11.19
N ASP A 16 24.79 25.55 11.30
CA ASP A 16 24.08 25.58 12.58
C ASP A 16 24.34 24.29 13.36
N GLU A 17 25.08 24.39 14.47
CA GLU A 17 25.42 23.23 15.30
C GLU A 17 24.24 22.71 16.12
N LYS A 18 23.18 23.51 16.26
CA LYS A 18 21.98 23.14 17.01
C LYS A 18 20.98 22.38 16.15
N ASP A 19 21.14 22.42 14.83
CA ASP A 19 20.31 21.66 13.90
C ASP A 19 20.82 20.21 13.81
N GLU A 20 19.96 19.27 14.14
CA GLU A 20 20.24 17.83 14.14
C GLU A 20 20.59 17.32 12.74
N ALA A 21 19.95 17.85 11.69
CA ALA A 21 20.23 17.48 10.30
C ALA A 21 21.61 17.97 9.85
N VAL A 22 21.99 19.18 10.29
CA VAL A 22 23.29 19.78 9.97
C VAL A 22 24.40 19.10 10.77
N ARG A 23 24.18 18.78 12.05
CA ARG A 23 25.16 18.06 12.88
C ARG A 23 25.52 16.68 12.32
N GLY A 24 24.58 15.99 11.69
CA GLY A 24 24.83 14.71 11.01
C GLY A 24 25.66 14.79 9.73
N CYS A 25 25.85 15.98 9.14
CA CYS A 25 26.56 16.16 7.87
C CYS A 25 28.10 16.23 8.01
N TRP A 26 28.65 16.27 9.22
CA TRP A 26 30.07 16.52 9.48
C TRP A 26 30.53 15.83 10.77
N ILE A 27 31.79 15.42 10.83
CA ILE A 27 32.35 14.62 11.94
C ILE A 27 33.54 15.32 12.59
N ILE A 28 34.20 16.22 11.86
CA ILE A 28 35.42 16.91 12.28
C ILE A 28 35.17 18.42 12.24
N LYS A 29 35.50 19.10 13.34
CA LYS A 29 35.50 20.56 13.44
C LYS A 29 36.84 21.01 13.99
N ASP A 30 37.50 21.93 13.31
CA ASP A 30 38.75 22.55 13.76
C ASP A 30 39.85 21.55 14.17
N GLY A 31 39.89 20.38 13.51
CA GLY A 31 40.86 19.31 13.77
C GLY A 31 40.47 18.34 14.90
N GLU A 32 39.37 18.58 15.61
CA GLU A 32 38.86 17.70 16.66
C GLU A 32 37.68 16.86 16.16
N ARG A 33 37.66 15.57 16.56
CA ARG A 33 36.54 14.68 16.28
C ARG A 33 35.40 15.01 17.24
N LEU A 34 34.29 15.48 16.68
CA LEU A 34 33.09 15.74 17.46
C LEU A 34 32.39 14.41 17.81
N PRO A 35 31.74 14.30 18.98
CA PRO A 35 31.02 13.10 19.38
C PRO A 35 29.90 12.77 18.38
N GLU A 36 29.69 11.48 18.09
CA GLU A 36 28.61 11.05 17.20
C GLU A 36 27.27 11.65 17.66
N PRO A 37 26.51 12.28 16.75
CA PRO A 37 25.21 12.85 17.09
C PRO A 37 24.26 11.76 17.59
N GLU A 38 23.56 12.05 18.69
CA GLU A 38 22.49 11.19 19.20
C GLU A 38 21.39 11.09 18.15
N VAL A 39 21.22 9.91 17.56
CA VAL A 39 20.11 9.64 16.64
C VAL A 39 18.84 9.58 17.47
N LYS A 40 18.06 10.66 17.47
CA LYS A 40 16.72 10.58 18.04
C LYS A 40 15.89 9.64 17.16
N PRO A 41 15.09 8.74 17.75
CA PRO A 41 14.18 7.93 16.98
C PRO A 41 13.29 8.87 16.15
N PRO A 42 13.05 8.55 14.87
CA PRO A 42 12.16 9.37 14.05
C PRO A 42 10.84 9.54 14.79
N PRO A 43 10.23 10.75 14.75
CA PRO A 43 8.92 10.95 15.34
C PRO A 43 7.98 9.88 14.78
N PRO A 44 7.06 9.34 15.60
CA PRO A 44 6.11 8.35 15.14
C PRO A 44 5.44 8.89 13.85
N PRO A 45 5.21 8.03 12.84
CA PRO A 45 4.55 8.44 11.63
C PRO A 45 3.31 9.26 11.99
N PRO A 46 3.07 10.41 11.34
CA PRO A 46 1.87 11.19 11.60
C PRO A 46 0.69 10.23 11.49
N GLU A 47 -0.13 10.15 12.53
CA GLU A 47 -1.35 9.36 12.50
C GLU A 47 -2.07 9.75 11.22
N LEU A 48 -2.22 8.79 10.31
CA LEU A 48 -2.99 8.96 9.11
C LEU A 48 -4.37 9.37 9.59
N LYS A 49 -4.67 10.67 9.48
CA LYS A 49 -6.02 11.18 9.67
C LYS A 49 -6.91 10.27 8.83
N PRO A 50 -7.92 9.60 9.42
CA PRO A 50 -8.84 8.81 8.64
C PRO A 50 -9.27 9.67 7.44
N SER A 51 -8.96 9.20 6.25
CA SER A 51 -9.52 9.78 5.03
C SER A 51 -11.02 9.83 5.27
N GLU A 52 -11.64 11.00 5.13
CA GLU A 52 -13.10 11.11 5.14
C GLU A 52 -13.63 10.13 4.10
N GLU A 53 -14.12 9.00 4.59
CA GLU A 53 -14.77 8.00 3.77
C GLU A 53 -16.07 8.66 3.29
N PRO A 54 -16.38 8.62 1.98
CA PRO A 54 -17.62 9.21 1.49
C PRO A 54 -18.79 8.65 2.28
N GLU A 55 -19.58 9.55 2.90
CA GLU A 55 -20.74 9.19 3.69
C GLU A 55 -21.69 8.36 2.81
N GLU A 56 -21.65 7.02 2.96
CA GLU A 56 -22.54 6.14 2.24
C GLU A 56 -23.97 6.52 2.65
N ALA A 57 -24.79 6.95 1.68
CA ALA A 57 -26.19 7.30 1.92
C ALA A 57 -26.88 6.22 2.78
N PRO A 58 -27.73 6.60 3.74
CA PRO A 58 -28.33 5.66 4.68
C PRO A 58 -29.24 4.68 3.94
N VAL A 59 -28.68 3.54 3.54
CA VAL A 59 -29.44 2.42 2.99
C VAL A 59 -30.02 1.65 4.17
N ASP A 60 -31.33 1.48 4.17
CA ASP A 60 -32.06 0.66 5.14
C ASP A 60 -31.33 -0.70 5.35
N PRO A 61 -30.81 -0.97 6.57
CA PRO A 61 -29.88 -2.06 6.80
C PRO A 61 -30.49 -3.42 6.48
N LYS A 62 -31.82 -3.57 6.62
CA LYS A 62 -32.55 -4.79 6.26
C LYS A 62 -32.56 -5.02 4.74
N LYS A 63 -32.76 -3.96 3.96
CA LYS A 63 -32.71 -4.03 2.49
C LYS A 63 -31.29 -4.27 2.00
N LYS A 64 -30.27 -3.67 2.64
CA LYS A 64 -28.85 -3.93 2.33
C LYS A 64 -28.51 -5.40 2.58
N ALA A 65 -28.89 -5.96 3.74
CA ALA A 65 -28.63 -7.35 4.10
C ALA A 65 -29.33 -8.38 3.19
N PHE A 66 -30.59 -8.12 2.82
CA PHE A 66 -31.30 -8.98 1.86
C PHE A 66 -30.66 -8.90 0.47
N ARG A 67 -30.35 -7.69 -0.01
CA ARG A 67 -29.73 -7.49 -1.33
C ARG A 67 -28.33 -8.09 -1.42
N THR A 68 -27.51 -7.98 -0.37
CA THR A 68 -26.18 -8.60 -0.34
C THR A 68 -26.26 -10.11 -0.31
N SER A 69 -27.14 -10.67 0.51
CA SER A 69 -27.39 -12.13 0.56
C SER A 69 -27.88 -12.65 -0.79
N LEU A 70 -28.86 -11.99 -1.39
CA LEU A 70 -29.39 -12.37 -2.70
C LEU A 70 -28.32 -12.33 -3.80
N ARG A 71 -27.52 -11.26 -3.85
CA ARG A 71 -26.41 -11.13 -4.81
C ARG A 71 -25.36 -12.22 -4.62
N ARG A 72 -25.01 -12.55 -3.37
CA ARG A 72 -24.05 -13.63 -3.06
C ARG A 72 -24.59 -14.97 -3.51
N SER A 73 -25.82 -15.32 -3.13
CA SER A 73 -26.46 -16.57 -3.56
C SER A 73 -26.56 -16.68 -5.08
N LEU A 74 -26.90 -15.59 -5.76
CA LEU A 74 -26.96 -15.56 -7.22
C LEU A 74 -25.58 -15.75 -7.86
N ALA A 75 -24.53 -15.12 -7.31
CA ALA A 75 -23.16 -15.29 -7.79
C ALA A 75 -22.68 -16.74 -7.63
N TYR A 76 -22.94 -17.37 -6.49
CA TYR A 76 -22.61 -18.79 -6.29
C TYR A 76 -23.40 -19.71 -7.21
N ALA A 77 -24.71 -19.48 -7.35
CA ALA A 77 -25.56 -20.25 -8.24
C ALA A 77 -25.11 -20.14 -9.71
N ALA A 78 -24.77 -18.93 -10.16
CA ALA A 78 -24.22 -18.69 -11.50
C ALA A 78 -22.87 -19.38 -11.70
N GLY A 79 -21.98 -19.36 -10.70
CA GLY A 79 -20.70 -20.07 -10.75
C GLY A 79 -20.86 -21.58 -10.90
N ILE A 80 -21.73 -22.19 -10.09
CA ILE A 80 -22.02 -23.63 -10.15
C ILE A 80 -22.69 -24.00 -11.49
N ALA A 81 -23.66 -23.20 -11.94
CA ALA A 81 -24.32 -23.41 -13.23
C ALA A 81 -23.33 -23.29 -14.40
N GLY A 82 -22.40 -22.33 -14.33
CA GLY A 82 -21.30 -22.19 -15.29
C GLY A 82 -20.43 -23.44 -15.35
N LEU A 83 -20.04 -23.98 -14.19
CA LEU A 83 -19.25 -25.20 -14.11
C LEU A 83 -19.99 -26.41 -14.71
N LEU A 84 -21.29 -26.54 -14.44
CA LEU A 84 -22.13 -27.61 -14.97
C LEU A 84 -22.31 -27.50 -16.49
N SER A 85 -22.45 -26.27 -17.00
CA SER A 85 -22.54 -26.01 -18.45
C SER A 85 -21.23 -26.33 -19.18
N ALA A 86 -20.07 -25.99 -18.59
CA ALA A 86 -18.75 -26.33 -19.12
C ALA A 86 -18.53 -27.86 -19.15
N GLY A 87 -19.03 -28.58 -18.13
CA GLY A 87 -19.05 -30.04 -18.11
C GLY A 87 -19.94 -30.65 -19.20
N ARG A 88 -21.07 -30.00 -19.53
CA ARG A 88 -22.01 -30.48 -20.56
C ARG A 88 -21.45 -30.36 -21.98
N LEU A 89 -20.66 -29.31 -22.25
CA LEU A 89 -20.00 -29.06 -23.54
C LEU A 89 -18.93 -30.11 -23.88
N GLY A 90 -18.33 -30.74 -22.87
CA GLY A 90 -17.42 -31.87 -23.04
C GLY A 90 -16.08 -31.53 -23.72
N GLY A 91 -15.24 -32.55 -23.95
CA GLY A 91 -13.95 -32.43 -24.62
C GLY A 91 -12.85 -31.80 -23.75
N ASN A 92 -11.97 -31.00 -24.36
CA ASN A 92 -10.84 -30.34 -23.67
C ASN A 92 -11.25 -29.13 -22.81
N VAL A 93 -12.53 -28.73 -22.83
CA VAL A 93 -13.02 -27.54 -22.13
C VAL A 93 -12.88 -27.66 -20.62
N THR A 94 -13.09 -28.85 -20.05
CA THR A 94 -12.95 -29.08 -18.60
C THR A 94 -11.50 -28.99 -18.14
N ALA A 95 -10.56 -29.52 -18.92
CA ALA A 95 -9.12 -29.42 -18.65
C ALA A 95 -8.62 -27.95 -18.74
N LEU A 96 -9.05 -27.21 -19.76
CA LEU A 96 -8.74 -25.78 -19.90
C LEU A 96 -9.39 -24.93 -18.81
N ALA A 97 -10.64 -25.22 -18.44
CA ALA A 97 -11.31 -24.52 -17.34
C ALA A 97 -10.63 -24.76 -15.98
N THR A 98 -10.11 -25.97 -15.76
CA THR A 98 -9.40 -26.33 -14.51
C THR A 98 -8.06 -25.60 -14.44
N THR A 99 -7.27 -25.62 -15.52
CA THR A 99 -5.99 -24.90 -15.58
C THR A 99 -6.17 -23.38 -15.49
N LEU A 100 -7.18 -22.82 -16.15
CA LEU A 100 -7.56 -21.41 -16.02
C LEU A 100 -7.91 -21.05 -14.57
N SER A 101 -8.77 -21.86 -13.93
CA SER A 101 -9.19 -21.60 -12.55
C SER A 101 -8.01 -21.62 -11.57
N LEU A 102 -7.09 -22.57 -11.73
CA LEU A 102 -5.86 -22.66 -10.92
C LEU A 102 -4.94 -21.45 -11.16
N ALA A 103 -4.76 -21.05 -12.41
CA ALA A 103 -3.94 -19.90 -12.78
C ALA A 103 -4.49 -18.59 -12.20
N CYS A 104 -5.81 -18.37 -12.26
CA CYS A 104 -6.46 -17.20 -11.66
C CYS A 104 -6.31 -17.18 -10.13
N LEU A 105 -6.49 -18.34 -9.48
CA LEU A 105 -6.33 -18.45 -8.02
C LEU A 105 -4.90 -18.09 -7.60
N VAL A 106 -3.90 -18.71 -8.23
CA VAL A 106 -2.48 -18.46 -7.92
C VAL A 106 -2.10 -17.01 -8.26
N GLY A 107 -2.53 -16.50 -9.41
CA GLY A 107 -2.26 -15.13 -9.83
C GLY A 107 -2.78 -14.08 -8.83
N SER A 108 -3.97 -14.29 -8.28
CA SER A 108 -4.54 -13.38 -7.27
C SER A 108 -3.71 -13.31 -5.98
N GLN A 109 -3.18 -14.46 -5.54
CA GLN A 109 -2.34 -14.54 -4.33
C GLN A 109 -0.96 -13.91 -4.56
N VAL A 110 -0.39 -14.10 -5.75
CA VAL A 110 0.93 -13.55 -6.09
C VAL A 110 0.91 -12.02 -6.14
N VAL A 111 -0.15 -11.41 -6.68
CA VAL A 111 -0.24 -9.94 -6.78
C VAL A 111 -0.54 -9.28 -5.44
N ALA A 112 -1.30 -9.93 -4.55
CA ALA A 112 -1.67 -9.36 -3.26
C ALA A 112 -0.46 -9.16 -2.30
N GLY A 113 0.66 -9.85 -2.52
CA GLY A 113 1.85 -9.79 -1.67
C GLY A 113 2.96 -8.84 -2.13
N VAL A 114 2.80 -8.15 -3.28
CA VAL A 114 3.85 -7.28 -3.83
C VAL A 114 3.88 -5.93 -3.11
N SER A 115 5.08 -5.45 -2.75
CA SER A 115 5.27 -4.12 -2.17
C SER A 115 4.68 -3.03 -3.07
N ALA A 116 3.96 -2.06 -2.50
CA ALA A 116 3.30 -0.98 -3.24
C ALA A 116 4.27 -0.13 -4.10
N ALA A 117 5.56 -0.16 -3.81
CA ALA A 117 6.61 0.51 -4.60
C ALA A 117 6.83 -0.10 -6.00
N LEU A 118 6.30 -1.29 -6.28
CA LEU A 118 6.47 -2.01 -7.56
C LEU A 118 5.23 -1.92 -8.49
N HIS A 119 4.23 -1.09 -8.16
CA HIS A 119 3.08 -0.84 -9.04
C HIS A 119 3.42 0.02 -10.27
N SER A 120 4.64 0.56 -10.34
CA SER A 120 5.21 1.20 -11.53
C SER A 120 6.59 0.57 -11.78
N PRO A 121 6.76 -0.23 -12.85
CA PRO A 121 8.02 -0.87 -13.18
C PRO A 121 9.08 0.11 -13.70
#